data_AF-A0A2Z5ZDU8-F1
#
_entry.id   AF-A0A2Z5ZDU8-F1
#
_cell.length_a   1.000
_cell.length_b   1.000
_cell.length_c   1.000
_cell.angle_alpha   90.00
_cell.angle_beta   90.00
_cell.angle_gamma   90.00
#
_symmetry.space_group_name_H-M   'P 1'
#
loop_
_entity.id
_entity.type
_entity.pdbx_description
1 polymer ?
#
loop_
_entity_poly.entity_id
_entity_poly.type
_entity_poly.pdbx_seq_one_letter_code
_entity_poly.pdbx_strand_id
1 'polypeptide(L)'
;MKRGFAIVATDYQGLGSSGAHPYLDTRVEAYSVLDSIRAALSAFPVQNKIMIVGQSQGGGAAVASASFAPTYAPDLDIRGTVATGVPYITPELVSALLQPHANAKTETGYNPLMVYSLYLAAGLAGRDDSFKPQDAFTPKAMPAYRAASESCVTDLTALVKKEGLNFQNSVLPGFSKALAPAMEDMRYPTLKLAQPLFVGTGSEDKDVPPVLQFGLVKAACAAGAVVQAHVYPGLDHSQTVNASLPDSAAFTQAVMSGKPVQSNCGAIAGQ
;
A
#
# COMPACT_ATOMS: atom_id res chain seq x y z
N MET A 1 19.92 -12.83 1.02
CA MET A 1 20.25 -14.22 1.44
C MET A 1 21.22 -14.36 2.62
N LYS A 2 22.06 -13.36 2.97
CA LYS A 2 23.09 -13.47 4.06
C LYS A 2 22.57 -13.84 5.46
N ARG A 3 21.25 -13.79 5.71
CA ARG A 3 20.60 -14.10 7.00
C ARG A 3 19.86 -15.45 7.03
N GLY A 4 20.04 -16.28 6.01
CA GLY A 4 19.48 -17.65 5.97
C GLY A 4 17.99 -17.74 5.61
N PHE A 5 17.36 -16.65 5.18
CA PHE A 5 15.98 -16.67 4.69
C PHE A 5 15.90 -17.21 3.25
N ALA A 6 14.89 -18.04 2.99
CA ALA A 6 14.34 -18.17 1.65
C ALA A 6 13.49 -16.92 1.35
N ILE A 7 13.58 -16.42 0.12
CA ILE A 7 12.80 -15.25 -0.32
C ILE A 7 11.76 -15.75 -1.31
N VAL A 8 10.50 -15.46 -1.01
CA VAL A 8 9.36 -15.70 -1.90
C VAL A 8 8.83 -14.33 -2.28
N ALA A 9 8.73 -14.08 -3.58
CA ALA A 9 8.17 -12.86 -4.12
C ALA A 9 7.11 -13.28 -5.14
N THR A 10 5.86 -12.95 -4.85
CA THR A 10 4.76 -13.23 -5.77
C THR A 10 4.59 -12.09 -6.74
N ASP A 11 4.30 -12.44 -7.97
CA ASP A 11 3.56 -11.57 -8.87
C ASP A 11 2.14 -11.45 -8.31
N TYR A 12 1.64 -10.22 -8.12
CA TYR A 12 0.22 -10.06 -7.78
C TYR A 12 -0.64 -10.44 -8.98
N GLN A 13 -1.90 -10.77 -8.72
CA GLN A 13 -2.86 -11.07 -9.79
C GLN A 13 -2.82 -9.99 -10.89
N GLY A 14 -2.72 -10.41 -12.16
CA GLY A 14 -2.61 -9.53 -13.33
C GLY A 14 -1.19 -9.01 -13.64
N LEU A 15 -0.18 -9.25 -12.79
CA LEU A 15 1.20 -8.81 -13.00
C LEU A 15 2.12 -9.98 -13.35
N GLY A 16 1.84 -10.68 -14.46
CA GLY A 16 2.52 -11.94 -14.82
C GLY A 16 1.54 -13.08 -15.13
N SER A 17 0.25 -12.83 -14.86
CA SER A 17 -0.89 -13.62 -15.30
C SER A 17 -1.81 -12.78 -16.20
N SER A 18 -2.77 -13.42 -16.87
CA SER A 18 -3.77 -12.74 -17.69
C SER A 18 -4.75 -11.93 -16.84
N GLY A 19 -5.27 -10.84 -17.41
CA GLY A 19 -6.28 -9.99 -16.78
C GLY A 19 -5.68 -8.72 -16.20
N ALA A 20 -6.55 -7.80 -15.77
CA ALA A 20 -6.11 -6.57 -15.14
C ALA A 20 -5.58 -6.84 -13.73
N HIS A 21 -4.63 -6.01 -13.30
CA HIS A 21 -4.14 -6.02 -11.94
C HIS A 21 -5.10 -5.23 -11.02
N PRO A 22 -5.73 -5.86 -10.01
CA PRO A 22 -6.56 -5.16 -9.02
C PRO A 22 -5.69 -4.36 -8.04
N TYR A 23 -5.15 -3.24 -8.51
CA TYR A 23 -4.21 -2.40 -7.78
C TYR A 23 -4.80 -1.94 -6.43
N LEU A 24 -4.09 -2.19 -5.33
CA LEU A 24 -4.49 -1.89 -3.94
C LEU A 24 -5.76 -2.60 -3.45
N ASP A 25 -6.26 -3.62 -4.16
CA ASP A 25 -7.25 -4.53 -3.59
C ASP A 25 -6.58 -5.40 -2.53
N THR A 26 -6.82 -5.05 -1.27
CA THR A 26 -6.13 -5.66 -0.13
C THR A 26 -6.36 -7.16 -0.04
N ARG A 27 -7.54 -7.65 -0.42
CA ARG A 27 -7.86 -9.08 -0.37
C ARG A 27 -7.08 -9.83 -1.46
N VAL A 28 -7.09 -9.32 -2.69
CA VAL A 28 -6.39 -9.94 -3.81
C VAL A 28 -4.88 -9.98 -3.56
N GLU A 29 -4.32 -8.87 -3.08
CA GLU A 29 -2.89 -8.78 -2.75
C GLU A 29 -2.53 -9.72 -1.59
N ALA A 30 -3.33 -9.74 -0.52
CA ALA A 30 -3.11 -10.64 0.61
C ALA A 30 -3.12 -12.11 0.19
N TYR A 31 -4.09 -12.51 -0.64
CA TYR A 31 -4.22 -13.92 -1.05
C TYR A 31 -3.06 -14.32 -1.96
N SER A 32 -2.65 -13.44 -2.87
CA SER A 32 -1.46 -13.65 -3.70
C SER A 32 -0.21 -13.92 -2.83
N VAL A 33 0.01 -13.09 -1.80
CA VAL A 33 1.16 -13.26 -0.88
C VAL A 33 1.05 -14.55 -0.07
N LEU A 34 -0.09 -14.78 0.59
CA LEU A 34 -0.28 -15.94 1.47
C LEU A 34 -0.20 -17.27 0.71
N ASP A 35 -0.79 -17.34 -0.49
CA ASP A 35 -0.74 -18.55 -1.30
C ASP A 35 0.65 -18.78 -1.92
N SER A 36 1.41 -17.73 -2.23
CA SER A 36 2.81 -17.89 -2.64
C SER A 36 3.67 -18.51 -1.54
N ILE A 37 3.41 -18.15 -0.27
CA ILE A 37 4.09 -18.74 0.88
C ILE A 37 3.73 -20.22 1.01
N ARG A 38 2.43 -20.57 0.91
CA ARG A 38 1.98 -21.97 0.93
C ARG A 38 2.59 -22.79 -0.20
N ALA A 39 2.64 -22.24 -1.41
CA ALA A 39 3.28 -22.88 -2.55
C ALA A 39 4.76 -23.15 -2.28
N ALA A 40 5.49 -22.18 -1.73
CA ALA A 40 6.89 -22.35 -1.37
C ALA A 40 7.11 -23.41 -0.27
N LEU A 41 6.27 -23.41 0.77
CA LEU A 41 6.30 -24.42 1.85
C LEU A 41 6.01 -25.83 1.33
N SER A 42 5.15 -25.95 0.32
CA SER A 42 4.84 -27.24 -0.32
C SER A 42 5.94 -27.70 -1.30
N ALA A 43 6.64 -26.78 -1.96
CA ALA A 43 7.60 -27.10 -3.01
C ALA A 43 9.04 -27.27 -2.50
N PHE A 44 9.39 -26.62 -1.39
CA PHE A 44 10.75 -26.57 -0.88
C PHE A 44 10.84 -26.92 0.61
N PRO A 45 11.96 -27.51 1.08
CA PRO A 45 12.16 -27.85 2.49
C PRO A 45 12.54 -26.60 3.31
N VAL A 46 11.65 -25.62 3.37
CA VAL A 46 11.80 -24.37 4.13
C VAL A 46 10.93 -24.40 5.40
N GLN A 47 11.32 -23.65 6.42
CA GLN A 47 10.57 -23.59 7.68
C GLN A 47 9.31 -22.73 7.53
N ASN A 48 8.20 -23.18 8.12
CA ASN A 48 7.03 -22.34 8.37
C ASN A 48 7.33 -21.38 9.53
N LYS A 49 8.12 -20.34 9.24
CA LYS A 49 8.40 -19.18 10.11
C LYS A 49 8.56 -17.98 9.21
N ILE A 50 7.55 -17.12 9.18
CA ILE A 50 7.36 -16.18 8.08
C ILE A 50 7.55 -14.74 8.57
N MET A 51 8.29 -13.98 7.78
CA MET A 51 8.39 -12.53 7.90
C MET A 51 7.85 -11.94 6.60
N ILE A 52 6.85 -11.05 6.69
CA ILE A 52 6.30 -10.38 5.50
C ILE A 52 6.90 -8.98 5.42
N VAL A 53 7.46 -8.61 4.27
CA VAL A 53 8.14 -7.32 4.07
C VAL A 53 7.61 -6.67 2.81
N GLY A 54 7.25 -5.39 2.89
CA GLY A 54 6.76 -4.64 1.74
C GLY A 54 7.01 -3.14 1.80
N GLN A 55 6.96 -2.51 0.63
CA GLN A 55 7.10 -1.07 0.43
C GLN A 55 6.00 -0.56 -0.50
N SER A 56 5.49 0.65 -0.26
CA SER A 56 4.42 1.26 -1.06
C SER A 56 3.18 0.37 -1.13
N GLN A 57 2.67 0.08 -2.32
CA GLN A 57 1.67 -0.96 -2.58
C GLN A 57 2.00 -2.28 -1.86
N GLY A 58 3.24 -2.76 -1.97
CA GLY A 58 3.68 -3.97 -1.28
C GLY A 58 3.64 -3.84 0.24
N GLY A 59 3.78 -2.63 0.78
CA GLY A 59 3.56 -2.36 2.20
C GLY A 59 2.09 -2.53 2.58
N GLY A 60 1.17 -2.08 1.73
CA GLY A 60 -0.27 -2.35 1.86
C GLY A 60 -0.57 -3.84 1.80
N ALA A 61 -0.05 -4.55 0.80
CA ALA A 61 -0.15 -6.01 0.66
C ALA A 61 0.40 -6.75 1.89
N ALA A 62 1.51 -6.27 2.47
CA ALA A 62 2.11 -6.87 3.66
C ALA A 62 1.18 -6.78 4.87
N VAL A 63 0.59 -5.59 5.11
CA VAL A 63 -0.39 -5.37 6.18
C VAL A 63 -1.68 -6.14 5.90
N ALA A 64 -2.14 -6.17 4.66
CA ALA A 64 -3.30 -6.95 4.25
C ALA A 64 -3.09 -8.45 4.52
N SER A 65 -1.93 -8.99 4.16
CA SER A 65 -1.57 -10.38 4.41
C SER A 65 -1.67 -10.72 5.89
N ALA A 66 -1.11 -9.87 6.77
CA ALA A 66 -1.23 -10.05 8.21
C ALA A 66 -2.68 -9.93 8.72
N SER A 67 -3.47 -9.06 8.10
CA SER A 67 -4.89 -8.83 8.44
C SER A 67 -5.79 -10.01 8.06
N PHE A 68 -5.58 -10.59 6.86
CA PHE A 68 -6.38 -11.71 6.34
C PHE A 68 -5.89 -13.08 6.81
N ALA A 69 -4.63 -13.22 7.22
CA ALA A 69 -4.06 -14.51 7.62
C ALA A 69 -4.88 -15.28 8.68
N PRO A 70 -5.41 -14.66 9.76
CA PRO A 70 -6.16 -15.41 10.77
C PRO A 70 -7.39 -16.16 10.24
N THR A 71 -7.99 -15.70 9.14
CA THR A 71 -9.17 -16.33 8.54
C THR A 71 -8.86 -17.12 7.27
N TYR A 72 -7.94 -16.63 6.43
CA TYR A 72 -7.60 -17.24 5.15
C TYR A 72 -6.44 -18.24 5.23
N ALA A 73 -5.44 -17.94 6.06
CA ALA A 73 -4.22 -18.73 6.19
C ALA A 73 -3.76 -18.93 7.64
N PRO A 74 -4.62 -19.50 8.52
CA PRO A 74 -4.31 -19.67 9.93
C PRO A 74 -3.18 -20.69 10.20
N ASP A 75 -2.84 -21.50 9.20
CA ASP A 75 -1.74 -22.46 9.22
C ASP A 75 -0.35 -21.81 9.07
N LEU A 76 -0.28 -20.57 8.59
CA LEU A 76 0.98 -19.85 8.37
C LEU A 76 1.48 -19.20 9.67
N ASP A 77 2.68 -19.57 10.09
CA ASP A 77 3.35 -19.03 11.28
C ASP A 77 4.05 -17.70 10.93
N ILE A 78 3.24 -16.68 10.68
CA ILE A 78 3.70 -15.30 10.49
C ILE A 78 4.19 -14.78 11.84
N ARG A 79 5.44 -14.30 11.89
CA ARG A 79 6.11 -13.80 13.09
C ARG A 79 6.09 -12.28 13.19
N GLY A 80 6.04 -11.59 12.06
CA GLY A 80 6.02 -10.14 12.01
C GLY A 80 5.84 -9.61 10.61
N THR A 81 5.52 -8.32 10.53
CA THR A 81 5.33 -7.59 9.27
C THR A 81 6.16 -6.32 9.29
N VAL A 82 6.91 -6.05 8.21
CA VAL A 82 7.59 -4.77 7.97
C VAL A 82 6.92 -4.13 6.76
N ALA A 83 6.41 -2.92 6.94
CA ALA A 83 5.76 -2.18 5.89
C ALA A 83 6.30 -0.74 5.87
N THR A 84 6.66 -0.24 4.69
CA THR A 84 7.17 1.14 4.52
C THR A 84 6.38 1.88 3.46
N GLY A 85 6.16 3.19 3.62
CA GLY A 85 5.42 3.97 2.64
C GLY A 85 3.97 3.49 2.43
N VAL A 86 3.28 3.07 3.49
CA VAL A 86 2.05 2.25 3.37
C VAL A 86 0.82 3.09 3.01
N PRO A 87 0.14 2.83 1.87
CA PRO A 87 -1.11 3.49 1.57
C PRO A 87 -2.21 3.01 2.53
N TYR A 88 -2.88 3.95 3.17
CA TYR A 88 -4.07 3.69 3.99
C TYR A 88 -5.07 4.80 3.78
N ILE A 89 -6.15 4.45 3.10
CA ILE A 89 -7.15 5.38 2.60
C ILE A 89 -8.45 5.14 3.38
N THR A 90 -8.92 6.17 4.07
CA THR A 90 -10.28 6.24 4.61
C THR A 90 -10.93 7.53 4.13
N PRO A 91 -12.27 7.63 4.11
CA PRO A 91 -12.94 8.88 3.75
C PRO A 91 -12.43 10.10 4.53
N GLU A 92 -12.13 9.92 5.82
CA GLU A 92 -11.60 10.97 6.69
C GLU A 92 -10.20 11.41 6.28
N LEU A 93 -9.32 10.46 5.97
CA LEU A 93 -7.94 10.76 5.54
C LEU A 93 -7.89 11.38 4.14
N VAL A 94 -8.78 10.95 3.23
CA VAL A 94 -8.94 11.59 1.92
C VAL A 94 -9.41 13.03 2.08
N SER A 95 -10.40 13.27 2.94
CA SER A 95 -10.84 14.63 3.26
C SER A 95 -9.66 15.47 3.79
N ALA A 96 -8.90 14.95 4.76
CA ALA A 96 -7.73 15.62 5.32
C ALA A 96 -6.65 15.92 4.27
N LEU A 97 -6.44 15.01 3.31
CA LEU A 97 -5.48 15.19 2.22
C LEU A 97 -5.93 16.27 1.22
N LEU A 98 -7.22 16.38 0.96
CA LEU A 98 -7.79 17.33 0.01
C LEU A 98 -8.05 18.72 0.61
N GLN A 99 -8.20 18.84 1.93
CA GLN A 99 -8.43 20.13 2.62
C GLN A 99 -7.40 21.23 2.29
N PRO A 100 -6.07 20.96 2.27
CA PRO A 100 -5.09 21.95 1.82
C PRO A 100 -5.28 22.40 0.37
N HIS A 101 -5.74 21.49 -0.51
CA HIS A 101 -5.98 21.78 -1.93
C HIS A 101 -7.27 22.56 -2.18
N ALA A 102 -8.31 22.36 -1.36
CA ALA A 102 -9.55 23.14 -1.43
C ALA A 102 -9.34 24.65 -1.23
N ASN A 103 -8.26 25.02 -0.53
CA ASN A 103 -7.86 26.40 -0.25
C ASN A 103 -6.79 26.94 -1.23
N ALA A 104 -6.20 26.07 -2.08
CA ALA A 104 -5.21 26.46 -3.07
C ALA A 104 -5.91 26.97 -4.35
N LYS A 105 -5.65 28.23 -4.74
CA LYS A 105 -6.36 28.87 -5.86
C LYS A 105 -6.05 28.26 -7.23
N THR A 106 -4.97 27.49 -7.40
CA THR A 106 -4.65 26.73 -8.61
C THR A 106 -3.60 25.66 -8.30
N GLU A 107 -3.86 24.41 -8.67
CA GLU A 107 -2.84 23.36 -8.67
C GLU A 107 -1.99 23.52 -9.94
N THR A 108 -0.69 23.79 -9.77
CA THR A 108 0.24 24.01 -10.90
C THR A 108 1.19 22.82 -11.05
N GLY A 109 1.43 22.40 -12.29
CA GLY A 109 2.20 21.19 -12.58
C GLY A 109 1.39 19.91 -12.42
N TYR A 110 2.09 18.77 -12.49
CA TYR A 110 1.48 17.45 -12.31
C TYR A 110 1.39 17.08 -10.82
N ASN A 111 0.43 16.24 -10.47
CA ASN A 111 0.31 15.64 -9.14
C ASN A 111 0.66 14.13 -9.23
N PRO A 112 1.63 13.61 -8.44
CA PRO A 112 1.99 12.19 -8.47
C PRO A 112 0.82 11.25 -8.13
N LEU A 113 -0.13 11.68 -7.30
CA LEU A 113 -1.32 10.89 -6.94
C LEU A 113 -2.24 10.59 -8.14
N MET A 114 -2.11 11.34 -9.25
CA MET A 114 -2.82 11.00 -10.48
C MET A 114 -2.38 9.66 -11.07
N VAL A 115 -1.09 9.30 -10.95
CA VAL A 115 -0.57 7.99 -11.42
C VAL A 115 -1.34 6.87 -10.72
N TYR A 116 -1.45 6.95 -9.40
CA TYR A 116 -2.10 5.92 -8.59
C TYR A 116 -3.63 5.94 -8.73
N SER A 117 -4.23 7.11 -8.93
CA SER A 117 -5.67 7.23 -9.23
C SER A 117 -6.03 6.55 -10.55
N LEU A 118 -5.15 6.65 -11.55
CA LEU A 118 -5.32 5.96 -12.84
C LEU A 118 -5.18 4.44 -12.70
N TYR A 119 -4.21 3.95 -11.90
CA TYR A 119 -4.10 2.52 -11.62
C TYR A 119 -5.30 1.96 -10.86
N LEU A 120 -5.81 2.68 -9.85
CA LEU A 120 -7.03 2.29 -9.13
C LEU A 120 -8.22 2.14 -10.10
N ALA A 121 -8.39 3.09 -11.01
CA ALA A 121 -9.46 3.04 -12.00
C ALA A 121 -9.27 1.89 -13.00
N ALA A 122 -8.05 1.64 -13.47
CA ALA A 122 -7.75 0.54 -14.38
C ALA A 122 -7.99 -0.82 -13.71
N GLY A 123 -7.60 -0.98 -12.44
CA GLY A 123 -7.88 -2.17 -11.65
C GLY A 123 -9.38 -2.40 -11.45
N LEU A 124 -10.14 -1.34 -11.14
CA LEU A 124 -11.60 -1.40 -11.02
C LEU A 124 -12.27 -1.82 -12.34
N ALA A 125 -11.87 -1.20 -13.45
CA ALA A 125 -12.39 -1.51 -14.78
C ALA A 125 -12.17 -2.98 -15.16
N GLY A 126 -11.10 -3.60 -14.66
CA GLY A 126 -10.81 -5.01 -14.91
C GLY A 126 -11.69 -6.01 -14.17
N ARG A 127 -12.46 -5.57 -13.17
CA ARG A 127 -13.35 -6.43 -12.36
C ARG A 127 -14.80 -5.96 -12.30
N ASP A 128 -15.12 -4.79 -12.84
CA ASP A 128 -16.45 -4.19 -12.83
C ASP A 128 -16.78 -3.62 -14.22
N ASP A 129 -17.50 -4.41 -15.03
CA ASP A 129 -17.93 -4.01 -16.38
C ASP A 129 -18.88 -2.81 -16.39
N SER A 130 -19.47 -2.44 -15.24
CA SER A 130 -20.34 -1.28 -15.13
C SER A 130 -19.56 0.03 -14.95
N PHE A 131 -18.28 -0.05 -14.58
CA PHE A 131 -17.42 1.10 -14.38
C PHE A 131 -17.17 1.84 -15.70
N LYS A 132 -17.41 3.15 -15.70
CA LYS A 132 -17.17 4.03 -16.84
C LYS A 132 -16.10 5.06 -16.46
N PRO A 133 -14.88 5.00 -17.02
CA PRO A 133 -13.84 5.98 -16.70
C PRO A 133 -14.23 7.42 -17.08
N GLN A 134 -15.18 7.59 -18.01
CA GLN A 134 -15.73 8.89 -18.40
C GLN A 134 -16.58 9.55 -17.32
N ASP A 135 -17.00 8.82 -16.28
CA ASP A 135 -17.69 9.40 -15.12
C ASP A 135 -16.68 9.94 -14.08
N ALA A 136 -15.40 9.52 -14.19
CA ALA A 136 -14.32 9.86 -13.28
C ALA A 136 -13.33 10.88 -13.85
N PHE A 137 -12.99 10.78 -15.15
CA PHE A 137 -11.87 11.49 -15.74
C PHE A 137 -12.28 12.37 -16.93
N THR A 138 -11.57 13.49 -17.07
CA THR A 138 -11.72 14.39 -18.22
C THR A 138 -11.14 13.74 -19.48
N PRO A 139 -11.55 14.18 -20.70
CA PRO A 139 -10.92 13.72 -21.94
C PRO A 139 -9.39 13.86 -21.98
N LYS A 140 -8.85 14.86 -21.26
CA LYS A 140 -7.41 15.10 -21.14
C LYS A 140 -6.69 13.93 -20.45
N ALA A 141 -7.30 13.32 -19.44
CA ALA A 141 -6.69 12.23 -18.67
C ALA A 141 -6.88 10.84 -19.31
N MET A 142 -7.82 10.70 -20.26
CA MET A 142 -8.14 9.42 -20.89
C MET A 142 -6.96 8.70 -21.59
N PRO A 143 -6.01 9.38 -22.25
CA PRO A 143 -4.80 8.72 -22.74
C PRO A 143 -3.97 8.06 -21.64
N ALA A 144 -3.78 8.75 -20.51
CA ALA A 144 -3.03 8.21 -19.38
C ALA A 144 -3.81 7.09 -18.65
N TYR A 145 -5.14 7.19 -18.56
CA TYR A 145 -5.99 6.10 -18.07
C TYR A 145 -5.81 4.82 -18.91
N ARG A 146 -5.84 4.91 -20.24
CA ARG A 146 -5.61 3.75 -21.11
C ARG A 146 -4.20 3.18 -20.96
N ALA A 147 -3.21 4.04 -20.80
CA ALA A 147 -1.84 3.62 -20.56
C ALA A 147 -1.67 2.89 -19.20
N ALA A 148 -2.51 3.19 -18.20
CA ALA A 148 -2.37 2.62 -16.86
C ALA A 148 -2.60 1.11 -16.80
N SER A 149 -3.32 0.50 -17.74
CA SER A 149 -3.43 -0.97 -17.81
C SER A 149 -2.26 -1.66 -18.51
N GLU A 150 -1.38 -0.90 -19.17
CA GLU A 150 -0.35 -1.44 -20.08
C GLU A 150 1.08 -0.99 -19.72
N SER A 151 1.21 0.06 -18.90
CA SER A 151 2.49 0.71 -18.60
C SER A 151 2.93 0.47 -17.16
N CYS A 152 4.24 0.36 -16.95
CA CYS A 152 4.85 0.39 -15.63
C CYS A 152 4.84 1.81 -15.04
N VAL A 153 5.01 1.92 -13.71
CA VAL A 153 4.93 3.19 -12.95
C VAL A 153 5.85 4.28 -13.49
N THR A 154 7.06 3.94 -13.94
CA THR A 154 8.01 4.91 -14.49
C THR A 154 7.47 5.56 -15.77
N ASP A 155 6.96 4.76 -16.69
CA ASP A 155 6.45 5.26 -17.98
C ASP A 155 5.15 6.03 -17.81
N LEU A 156 4.25 5.54 -16.96
CA LEU A 156 3.00 6.25 -16.64
C LEU A 156 3.30 7.58 -15.95
N THR A 157 4.26 7.63 -15.02
CA THR A 157 4.69 8.87 -14.37
C THR A 157 5.25 9.86 -15.38
N ALA A 158 6.07 9.41 -16.33
CA ALA A 158 6.59 10.28 -17.38
C ALA A 158 5.47 10.87 -18.24
N LEU A 159 4.44 10.08 -18.57
CA LEU A 159 3.26 10.53 -19.30
C LEU A 159 2.44 11.55 -18.50
N VAL A 160 2.09 11.24 -17.26
CA VAL A 160 1.34 12.13 -16.34
C VAL A 160 2.08 13.47 -16.18
N LYS A 161 3.40 13.43 -16.02
CA LYS A 161 4.25 14.62 -15.91
C LYS A 161 4.27 15.44 -17.21
N LYS A 162 4.45 14.78 -18.36
CA LYS A 162 4.45 15.42 -19.68
C LYS A 162 3.14 16.16 -19.96
N GLU A 163 2.01 15.54 -19.63
CA GLU A 163 0.68 16.11 -19.86
C GLU A 163 0.23 17.09 -18.76
N GLY A 164 1.03 17.21 -17.68
CA GLY A 164 0.74 18.06 -16.53
C GLY A 164 -0.58 17.68 -15.85
N LEU A 165 -0.84 16.38 -15.69
CA LEU A 165 -2.09 15.88 -15.11
C LEU A 165 -2.11 16.11 -13.60
N ASN A 166 -3.19 16.71 -13.12
CA ASN A 166 -3.45 16.97 -11.71
C ASN A 166 -4.95 16.86 -11.42
N PHE A 167 -5.36 16.90 -10.15
CA PHE A 167 -6.76 16.72 -9.81
C PHE A 167 -7.64 17.83 -10.40
N GLN A 168 -7.14 19.06 -10.51
CA GLN A 168 -7.92 20.18 -11.07
C GLN A 168 -8.27 20.00 -12.57
N ASN A 169 -7.41 19.37 -13.37
CA ASN A 169 -7.60 19.26 -14.82
C ASN A 169 -7.95 17.85 -15.33
N SER A 170 -7.81 16.84 -14.46
CA SER A 170 -7.91 15.43 -14.87
C SER A 170 -9.16 14.72 -14.38
N VAL A 171 -9.79 15.18 -13.29
CA VAL A 171 -10.94 14.51 -12.70
C VAL A 171 -12.24 15.28 -12.92
N LEU A 172 -13.35 14.56 -12.92
CA LEU A 172 -14.70 15.11 -12.99
C LEU A 172 -15.34 15.16 -11.60
N PRO A 173 -16.43 15.92 -11.40
CA PRO A 173 -17.17 15.93 -10.12
C PRO A 173 -17.63 14.54 -9.66
N GLY A 174 -17.82 13.60 -10.60
CA GLY A 174 -18.19 12.20 -10.32
C GLY A 174 -17.04 11.31 -9.84
N PHE A 175 -15.79 11.77 -9.86
CA PHE A 175 -14.58 10.98 -9.58
C PHE A 175 -14.66 10.17 -8.28
N SER A 176 -14.95 10.83 -7.16
CA SER A 176 -15.01 10.15 -5.86
C SER A 176 -16.11 9.08 -5.82
N LYS A 177 -17.27 9.33 -6.43
CA LYS A 177 -18.36 8.36 -6.50
C LYS A 177 -18.00 7.18 -7.41
N ALA A 178 -17.38 7.45 -8.55
CA ALA A 178 -16.99 6.43 -9.52
C ALA A 178 -15.88 5.50 -8.98
N LEU A 179 -14.96 6.02 -8.17
CA LEU A 179 -13.85 5.25 -7.56
C LEU A 179 -14.19 4.67 -6.18
N ALA A 180 -15.37 4.95 -5.61
CA ALA A 180 -15.77 4.44 -4.31
C ALA A 180 -15.69 2.91 -4.18
N PRO A 181 -16.03 2.09 -5.21
CA PRO A 181 -15.83 0.64 -5.13
C PRO A 181 -14.36 0.24 -4.96
N ALA A 182 -13.44 0.89 -5.68
CA ALA A 182 -12.01 0.63 -5.52
C ALA A 182 -11.52 1.04 -4.13
N MET A 183 -12.01 2.16 -3.59
CA MET A 183 -11.68 2.59 -2.23
C MET A 183 -12.18 1.61 -1.16
N GLU A 184 -13.29 0.93 -1.38
CA GLU A 184 -13.80 -0.09 -0.46
C GLU A 184 -12.90 -1.35 -0.46
N ASP A 185 -12.36 -1.75 -1.61
CA ASP A 185 -11.43 -2.90 -1.72
C ASP A 185 -10.10 -2.67 -0.98
N MET A 186 -9.74 -1.40 -0.75
CA MET A 186 -8.52 -1.02 -0.04
C MET A 186 -8.62 -1.25 1.49
N ARG A 187 -9.77 -1.70 2.00
CA ARG A 187 -10.00 -1.84 3.44
C ARG A 187 -9.47 -3.16 3.99
N TYR A 188 -8.73 -3.04 5.08
CA TYR A 188 -8.34 -4.21 5.88
C TYR A 188 -9.54 -4.74 6.68
N PRO A 189 -9.78 -6.07 6.72
CA PRO A 189 -10.86 -6.66 7.51
C PRO A 189 -10.64 -6.49 9.02
N THR A 190 -9.38 -6.34 9.44
CA THR A 190 -9.02 -6.02 10.83
C THR A 190 -7.64 -5.37 10.89
N LEU A 191 -7.45 -4.40 11.79
CA LEU A 191 -6.12 -3.88 12.13
C LEU A 191 -5.64 -4.35 13.50
N LYS A 192 -6.40 -5.24 14.17
CA LYS A 192 -5.96 -5.98 15.34
C LYS A 192 -5.10 -7.16 14.87
N LEU A 193 -3.88 -6.86 14.44
CA LEU A 193 -2.95 -7.86 13.92
C LEU A 193 -2.48 -8.77 15.06
N ALA A 194 -2.46 -10.09 14.80
CA ALA A 194 -1.97 -11.08 15.76
C ALA A 194 -0.44 -11.00 15.95
N GLN A 195 0.26 -10.54 14.92
CA GLN A 195 1.71 -10.38 14.89
C GLN A 195 2.13 -8.91 15.06
N PRO A 196 3.35 -8.65 15.57
CA PRO A 196 3.91 -7.31 15.58
C PRO A 196 4.02 -6.70 14.17
N LEU A 197 3.81 -5.39 14.09
CA LEU A 197 3.90 -4.59 12.87
C LEU A 197 4.99 -3.52 13.02
N PHE A 198 5.93 -3.49 12.10
CA PHE A 198 6.86 -2.38 11.89
C PHE A 198 6.33 -1.48 10.77
N VAL A 199 6.26 -0.18 11.01
CA VAL A 199 5.91 0.82 9.99
C VAL A 199 7.04 1.84 9.85
N GLY A 200 7.55 2.05 8.64
CA GLY A 200 8.51 3.10 8.34
C GLY A 200 7.94 4.18 7.43
N THR A 201 8.01 5.44 7.88
CA THR A 201 7.45 6.60 7.17
C THR A 201 8.51 7.66 6.91
N GLY A 202 8.67 8.07 5.65
CA GLY A 202 9.46 9.25 5.30
C GLY A 202 8.63 10.51 5.50
N SER A 203 9.18 11.53 6.16
CA SER A 203 8.40 12.75 6.44
C SER A 203 8.08 13.57 5.19
N GLU A 204 8.81 13.37 4.10
CA GLU A 204 8.66 14.11 2.83
C GLU A 204 8.08 13.23 1.72
N ASP A 205 7.44 12.12 2.07
CA ASP A 205 6.80 11.21 1.12
C ASP A 205 5.66 11.93 0.35
N LYS A 206 5.77 11.98 -0.98
CA LYS A 206 4.78 12.62 -1.87
C LYS A 206 3.95 11.62 -2.67
N ASP A 207 4.38 10.37 -2.70
CA ASP A 207 3.70 9.28 -3.40
C ASP A 207 2.64 8.66 -2.50
N VAL A 208 2.98 8.48 -1.23
CA VAL A 208 2.06 8.09 -0.14
C VAL A 208 2.22 9.09 1.01
N PRO A 209 1.47 10.20 1.00
CA PRO A 209 1.60 11.26 1.99
C PRO A 209 1.61 10.76 3.44
N PRO A 210 2.47 11.30 4.34
CA PRO A 210 2.66 10.80 5.70
C PRO A 210 1.36 10.70 6.51
N VAL A 211 0.40 11.59 6.27
CA VAL A 211 -0.92 11.56 6.92
C VAL A 211 -1.64 10.23 6.75
N LEU A 212 -1.47 9.56 5.60
CA LEU A 212 -2.06 8.25 5.34
C LEU A 212 -1.36 7.17 6.17
N GLN A 213 -0.03 7.20 6.20
CA GLN A 213 0.79 6.24 6.93
C GLN A 213 0.59 6.36 8.45
N PHE A 214 0.51 7.59 8.97
CA PHE A 214 0.18 7.83 10.38
C PHE A 214 -1.25 7.43 10.71
N GLY A 215 -2.19 7.62 9.78
CA GLY A 215 -3.56 7.11 9.89
C GLY A 215 -3.58 5.59 10.13
N LEU A 216 -2.76 4.84 9.39
CA LEU A 216 -2.64 3.39 9.57
C LEU A 216 -2.10 3.04 10.95
N VAL A 217 -1.00 3.69 11.36
CA VAL A 217 -0.37 3.44 12.68
C VAL A 217 -1.38 3.71 13.79
N LYS A 218 -2.08 4.85 13.75
CA LYS A 218 -3.13 5.20 14.72
C LYS A 218 -4.23 4.16 14.76
N ALA A 219 -4.73 3.72 13.60
CA ALA A 219 -5.80 2.73 13.51
C ALA A 219 -5.37 1.35 14.04
N ALA A 220 -4.17 0.88 13.69
CA ALA A 220 -3.62 -0.37 14.21
C ALA A 220 -3.36 -0.33 15.71
N CYS A 221 -2.82 0.78 16.22
CA CYS A 221 -2.65 1.01 17.65
C CYS A 221 -3.99 1.01 18.40
N ALA A 222 -5.00 1.71 17.87
CA ALA A 222 -6.34 1.76 18.47
C ALA A 222 -7.03 0.38 18.45
N ALA A 223 -6.75 -0.45 17.44
CA ALA A 223 -7.23 -1.83 17.36
C ALA A 223 -6.49 -2.80 18.32
N GLY A 224 -5.40 -2.35 18.96
CA GLY A 224 -4.64 -3.13 19.94
C GLY A 224 -3.48 -3.93 19.35
N ALA A 225 -3.03 -3.63 18.14
CA ALA A 225 -1.83 -4.24 17.57
C ALA A 225 -0.55 -3.78 18.29
N VAL A 226 0.48 -4.62 18.28
CA VAL A 226 1.84 -4.23 18.68
C VAL A 226 2.50 -3.54 17.49
N VAL A 227 2.67 -2.22 17.56
CA VAL A 227 3.22 -1.43 16.45
C VAL A 227 4.54 -0.78 16.85
N GLN A 228 5.58 -0.98 16.05
CA GLN A 228 6.83 -0.25 16.10
C GLN A 228 6.92 0.68 14.89
N ALA A 229 6.47 1.92 15.06
CA ALA A 229 6.48 2.92 14.00
C ALA A 229 7.73 3.80 14.07
N HIS A 230 8.34 4.06 12.91
CA HIS A 230 9.53 4.88 12.76
C HIS A 230 9.29 5.96 11.73
N VAL A 231 9.72 7.18 12.05
CA VAL A 231 9.68 8.33 11.15
C VAL A 231 11.10 8.68 10.76
N TYR A 232 11.33 8.83 9.46
CA TYR A 232 12.61 9.15 8.87
C TYR A 232 12.57 10.58 8.33
N PRO A 233 13.08 11.58 9.10
CA PRO A 233 12.94 12.98 8.74
C PRO A 233 13.70 13.33 7.46
N GLY A 234 13.08 14.13 6.59
CA GLY A 234 13.66 14.60 5.34
C GLY A 234 13.73 13.56 4.23
N LEU A 235 13.28 12.32 4.49
CA LEU A 235 13.32 11.26 3.50
C LEU A 235 12.02 11.16 2.71
N ASP A 236 12.17 10.90 1.42
CA ASP A 236 11.07 10.67 0.48
C ASP A 236 10.62 9.20 0.45
N HIS A 237 9.64 8.92 -0.42
CA HIS A 237 9.05 7.59 -0.61
C HIS A 237 10.08 6.49 -0.93
N SER A 238 11.06 6.80 -1.78
CA SER A 238 12.04 5.84 -2.29
C SER A 238 13.24 5.67 -1.37
N GLN A 239 13.58 6.69 -0.60
CA GLN A 239 14.70 6.68 0.36
C GLN A 239 14.34 5.91 1.64
N THR A 240 13.10 6.03 2.11
CA THR A 240 12.64 5.50 3.39
C THR A 240 12.86 3.99 3.53
N VAL A 241 12.61 3.21 2.47
CA VAL A 241 12.76 1.74 2.52
C VAL A 241 14.19 1.33 2.88
N ASN A 242 15.19 1.93 2.25
CA ASN A 242 16.59 1.62 2.49
C ASN A 242 17.06 2.18 3.84
N ALA A 243 16.61 3.38 4.20
CA ALA A 243 16.91 3.99 5.49
C ALA A 243 16.35 3.17 6.67
N SER A 244 15.22 2.48 6.46
CA SER A 244 14.61 1.63 7.49
C SER A 244 15.35 0.32 7.76
N LEU A 245 16.33 -0.07 6.93
CA LEU A 245 16.98 -1.39 7.02
C LEU A 245 17.61 -1.68 8.39
N PRO A 246 18.32 -0.76 9.06
CA PRO A 246 18.85 -1.04 10.40
C PRO A 246 17.76 -1.39 11.42
N ASP A 247 16.68 -0.62 11.46
CA ASP A 247 15.59 -0.80 12.44
C ASP A 247 14.72 -2.02 12.10
N SER A 248 14.30 -2.14 10.83
CA SER A 248 13.50 -3.27 10.34
C SER A 248 14.26 -4.60 10.42
N ALA A 249 15.58 -4.57 10.27
CA ALA A 249 16.44 -5.73 10.52
C ALA A 249 16.43 -6.17 11.97
N ALA A 250 16.56 -5.23 12.91
CA ALA A 250 16.53 -5.51 14.34
C ALA A 250 15.15 -6.05 14.76
N PHE A 251 14.07 -5.44 14.25
CA PHE A 251 12.70 -5.94 14.40
C PHE A 251 12.56 -7.38 13.88
N THR A 252 13.00 -7.63 12.65
CA THR A 252 12.94 -8.96 12.02
C THR A 252 13.69 -10.00 12.85
N GLN A 253 14.88 -9.65 13.35
CA GLN A 253 15.67 -10.55 14.20
C GLN A 253 14.95 -10.85 15.52
N ALA A 254 14.31 -9.85 16.15
CA ALA A 254 13.56 -10.03 17.38
C ALA A 254 12.39 -11.00 17.18
N VAL A 255 11.51 -10.74 16.23
CA VAL A 255 10.31 -11.57 16.01
C VAL A 255 10.65 -13.01 15.57
N MET A 256 11.67 -13.17 14.73
CA MET A 256 12.11 -14.50 14.27
C MET A 256 12.78 -15.32 15.37
N SER A 257 13.38 -14.65 16.38
CA SER A 257 13.95 -15.31 17.56
C SER A 257 12.96 -15.46 18.72
N GLY A 258 11.68 -15.10 18.53
CA GLY A 258 10.65 -15.16 19.57
C GLY A 258 10.84 -14.13 20.68
N LYS A 259 11.66 -13.10 20.47
CA LYS A 259 11.81 -11.99 21.41
C LYS A 259 10.62 -11.03 21.26
N PRO A 260 10.09 -10.50 22.37
CA PRO A 260 9.04 -9.50 22.31
C PRO A 260 9.54 -8.22 21.63
N VAL A 261 8.67 -7.58 20.87
CA VAL A 261 8.88 -6.23 20.34
C VAL A 261 8.09 -5.24 21.18
N GLN A 262 8.69 -4.11 21.52
CA GLN A 262 8.00 -3.06 22.24
C GLN A 262 7.17 -2.20 21.28
N SER A 263 5.89 -2.03 21.61
CA SER A 263 5.02 -1.09 20.91
C SER A 263 5.38 0.34 21.30
N ASN A 264 5.38 1.26 20.34
CA ASN A 264 5.57 2.69 20.57
C ASN A 264 4.34 3.54 20.18
N CYS A 265 3.15 2.93 20.17
CA CYS A 265 1.88 3.60 19.88
C CYS A 265 1.68 4.92 20.63
N GLY A 266 2.13 5.02 21.89
CA GLY A 266 2.02 6.24 22.70
C GLY A 266 2.88 7.41 22.21
N ALA A 267 3.98 7.15 21.50
CA ALA A 267 4.88 8.19 20.99
C ALA A 267 4.41 8.80 19.66
N ILE A 268 3.57 8.08 18.91
CA ILE A 268 3.05 8.50 17.60
C ILE A 268 1.75 9.30 17.73
N ALA A 269 1.08 9.27 18.89
CA ALA A 269 -0.22 9.93 19.09
C ALA A 269 -0.22 11.45 18.88
N GLY A 270 0.96 12.10 18.90
CA GLY A 270 1.14 13.53 18.67
C GLY A 270 1.48 13.95 17.23
N GLN A 271 1.61 13.00 16.28
CA GLN A 271 1.80 13.26 14.85
C GLN A 271 0.47 13.12 14.12
#